data_AF-A0A7Y7YCW1-F1
#
_entry.id   AF-A0A7Y7YCW1-F1
#
_cell.length_a   1.000
_cell.length_b   1.000
_cell.length_c   1.000
_cell.angle_alpha   90.00
_cell.angle_beta   90.00
_cell.angle_gamma   90.00
#
_symmetry.space_group_name_H-M   'P 1'
#
loop_
_entity.id
_entity.type
_entity.pdbx_description
1 polymer ?
#
loop_
_entity_poly.entity_id
_entity_poly.type
_entity_poly.pdbx_seq_one_letter_code
_entity_poly.pdbx_strand_id
1 'polypeptide(L)'
;MTNNDVNKVKRKGTFKSAPLPEKVLSGEPLKGEELVKIAVAALEDVKAQDILVIDVREKQSITDFMIIATGTSNRQIGAMLDKVREAVKALGVKPLGEEGKGDSDWVLLDMDDVIVHMMTASARQFYDLERLWQGAEQSRSASAAHHSPENTHEHFIKLNKDQE
;
A
#
# COMPACT_ATOMS: atom_id res chain seq x y z
N MET A 1 47.20 12.60 -7.96
CA MET A 1 46.74 12.64 -9.37
C MET A 1 46.38 11.21 -9.78
N THR A 2 45.07 10.96 -9.94
CA THR A 2 44.37 10.00 -10.83
C THR A 2 44.77 8.52 -10.84
N ASN A 3 43.90 7.53 -10.97
CA ASN A 3 42.45 7.35 -10.84
C ASN A 3 42.21 5.83 -10.96
N ASN A 4 41.19 5.33 -10.28
CA ASN A 4 40.73 3.94 -10.29
C ASN A 4 40.32 3.46 -11.69
N ASP A 5 40.81 2.29 -12.09
CA ASP A 5 40.25 1.47 -13.16
C ASP A 5 39.59 0.23 -12.56
N VAL A 6 38.26 0.23 -12.49
CA VAL A 6 37.46 -0.97 -12.23
C VAL A 6 36.53 -1.21 -13.41
N ASN A 7 36.64 -2.42 -13.93
CA ASN A 7 36.06 -2.95 -15.15
C ASN A 7 34.58 -2.63 -15.38
N LYS A 8 34.27 -2.18 -16.60
CA LYS A 8 32.93 -2.11 -17.19
C LYS A 8 32.43 -3.52 -17.56
N VAL A 9 31.40 -4.00 -16.86
CA VAL A 9 30.57 -5.12 -17.37
C VAL A 9 29.44 -4.53 -18.23
N LYS A 10 29.51 -4.74 -19.55
CA LYS A 10 28.45 -4.37 -20.49
C LYS A 10 27.29 -5.37 -20.41
N ARG A 11 26.12 -4.96 -19.88
CA ARG A 11 24.86 -5.70 -20.06
C ARG A 11 24.14 -5.17 -21.31
N LYS A 12 24.08 -6.00 -22.36
CA LYS A 12 23.22 -5.79 -23.53
C LYS A 12 21.82 -6.29 -23.18
N GLY A 13 20.85 -5.38 -23.09
CA GLY A 13 19.43 -5.68 -22.99
C GLY A 13 18.64 -4.46 -23.43
N THR A 14 18.15 -4.47 -24.67
CA THR A 14 17.35 -3.39 -25.24
C THR A 14 15.93 -3.50 -24.68
N PHE A 15 15.67 -2.89 -23.51
CA PHE A 15 14.30 -2.63 -23.08
C PHE A 15 13.77 -1.47 -23.92
N LYS A 16 12.81 -1.73 -24.81
CA LYS A 16 11.97 -0.66 -25.37
C LYS A 16 11.13 -0.11 -24.23
N SER A 17 11.61 0.95 -23.58
CA SER A 17 10.81 1.75 -22.66
C SER A 17 9.63 2.34 -23.43
N ALA A 18 8.41 2.11 -22.95
CA ALA A 18 7.24 2.84 -23.44
C ALA A 18 7.51 4.35 -23.29
N PRO A 19 7.06 5.20 -24.24
CA PRO A 19 7.20 6.63 -24.09
C PRO A 19 6.44 7.06 -22.82
N LEU A 20 7.17 7.62 -21.86
CA LEU A 20 6.56 8.23 -20.69
C LEU A 20 5.65 9.38 -21.16
N PRO A 21 4.49 9.59 -20.51
CA PRO A 21 3.60 10.69 -20.85
C PRO A 21 4.37 12.02 -20.79
N GLU A 22 4.17 12.85 -21.80
CA GLU A 22 4.90 14.12 -22.07
C GLU A 22 4.95 15.09 -20.88
N LYS A 23 4.04 14.95 -19.92
CA LYS A 23 3.89 15.83 -18.75
C LYS A 23 5.02 15.73 -17.72
N VAL A 24 5.88 14.72 -17.80
CA VAL A 24 6.97 14.48 -16.82
C VAL A 24 8.15 15.47 -16.98
N LEU A 25 8.14 16.36 -17.98
CA LEU A 25 9.28 17.24 -18.31
C LEU A 25 9.36 18.58 -17.56
N SER A 26 8.44 18.92 -16.63
CA SER A 26 8.39 20.26 -16.04
C SER A 26 9.05 20.45 -14.67
N GLY A 27 9.79 19.47 -14.12
CA GLY A 27 10.55 19.65 -12.86
C GLY A 27 9.73 19.99 -11.61
N GLU A 28 8.40 20.05 -11.73
CA GLU A 28 7.46 20.21 -10.63
C GLU A 28 7.34 18.86 -9.90
N PRO A 29 7.42 18.84 -8.56
CA PRO A 29 7.21 17.61 -7.80
C PRO A 29 5.83 17.04 -8.11
N LEU A 30 5.74 15.71 -8.20
CA LEU A 30 4.46 15.03 -8.35
C LEU A 30 3.55 15.41 -7.18
N LYS A 31 2.39 15.99 -7.49
CA LYS A 31 1.41 16.38 -6.47
C LYS A 31 0.74 15.15 -5.84
N GLY A 32 0.25 15.27 -4.60
CA GLY A 32 -0.44 14.21 -3.87
C GLY A 32 -1.50 13.43 -4.68
N GLU A 33 -2.35 14.11 -5.46
CA GLU A 33 -3.37 13.45 -6.30
C GLU A 33 -2.78 12.55 -7.40
N GLU A 34 -1.60 12.90 -7.93
CA GLU A 34 -0.90 12.10 -8.94
C GLU A 34 -0.24 10.89 -8.28
N LEU A 35 0.37 11.08 -7.11
CA LEU A 35 0.91 10.00 -6.28
C LEU A 35 -0.18 8.99 -5.88
N VAL A 36 -1.38 9.46 -5.52
CA VAL A 36 -2.52 8.58 -5.22
C VAL A 36 -2.84 7.69 -6.41
N LYS A 37 -2.96 8.25 -7.62
CA LYS A 37 -3.27 7.46 -8.83
C LYS A 37 -2.22 6.40 -9.10
N ILE A 38 -0.95 6.74 -8.95
CA ILE A 38 0.17 5.81 -9.16
C ILE A 38 0.14 4.69 -8.14
N ALA A 39 -0.03 5.03 -6.86
CA ALA A 39 -0.08 4.05 -5.78
C ALA A 39 -1.30 3.11 -5.92
N VAL A 40 -2.48 3.64 -6.20
CA VAL A 40 -3.69 2.84 -6.43
C VAL A 40 -3.50 1.89 -7.61
N ALA A 41 -3.01 2.38 -8.76
CA ALA A 41 -2.76 1.53 -9.92
C ALA A 41 -1.74 0.41 -9.62
N ALA A 42 -0.68 0.72 -8.87
CA ALA A 42 0.30 -0.26 -8.42
C ALA A 42 -0.32 -1.32 -7.49
N LEU A 43 -1.22 -0.94 -6.59
CA LEU A 43 -1.94 -1.84 -5.70
C LEU A 43 -2.94 -2.73 -6.47
N GLU A 44 -3.65 -2.19 -7.46
CA GLU A 44 -4.57 -2.93 -8.33
C GLU A 44 -3.85 -3.97 -9.21
N ASP A 45 -2.64 -3.65 -9.66
CA ASP A 45 -1.77 -4.56 -10.43
C ASP A 45 -1.47 -5.85 -9.64
N VAL A 46 -1.22 -5.73 -8.34
CA VAL A 46 -0.95 -6.87 -7.44
C VAL A 46 -2.20 -7.43 -6.79
N LYS A 47 -3.39 -7.01 -7.26
CA LYS A 47 -4.69 -7.50 -6.79
C LYS A 47 -4.91 -7.28 -5.29
N ALA A 48 -4.46 -6.13 -4.78
CA ALA A 48 -4.86 -5.67 -3.46
C ALA A 48 -6.39 -5.47 -3.41
N GLN A 49 -6.97 -5.68 -2.23
CA GLN A 49 -8.40 -5.62 -1.99
C GLN A 49 -8.76 -4.34 -1.22
N ASP A 50 -10.00 -3.90 -1.36
CA ASP A 50 -10.60 -2.81 -0.58
C ASP A 50 -9.76 -1.53 -0.51
N ILE A 51 -9.16 -1.13 -1.64
CA ILE A 51 -8.32 0.06 -1.70
C ILE A 51 -9.18 1.29 -1.42
N LEU A 52 -8.90 1.98 -0.31
CA LEU A 52 -9.60 3.16 0.14
C LEU A 52 -8.64 4.34 0.15
N VAL A 53 -9.07 5.47 -0.42
CA VAL A 53 -8.35 6.74 -0.35
C VAL A 53 -9.12 7.69 0.56
N ILE A 54 -8.42 8.31 1.50
CA ILE A 54 -8.97 9.27 2.45
C ILE A 54 -8.21 10.58 2.29
N ASP A 55 -8.94 11.66 2.04
CA ASP A 55 -8.41 13.03 2.11
C ASP A 55 -8.35 13.46 3.58
N VAL A 56 -7.15 13.78 4.06
CA VAL A 56 -6.91 14.12 5.47
C VAL A 56 -6.40 15.55 5.67
N ARG A 57 -6.39 16.38 4.61
CA ARG A 57 -5.89 17.76 4.63
C ARG A 57 -6.58 18.65 5.66
N GLU A 58 -7.86 18.41 5.91
CA GLU A 58 -8.65 19.15 6.91
C GLU A 58 -8.43 18.64 8.35
N LYS A 59 -7.79 17.47 8.51
CA LYS A 59 -7.60 16.80 9.80
C LYS A 59 -6.16 16.88 10.30
N GLN A 60 -5.19 17.01 9.41
CA GLN A 60 -3.77 17.07 9.75
C GLN A 60 -2.96 17.82 8.67
N SER A 61 -1.80 18.36 9.05
CA SER A 61 -1.01 19.26 8.21
C SER A 61 0.24 18.61 7.58
N ILE A 62 0.48 17.32 7.80
CA ILE A 62 1.73 16.65 7.37
C ILE A 62 1.50 15.88 6.06
N THR A 63 0.41 15.11 5.95
CA THR A 63 0.06 14.36 4.72
C THR A 63 -1.28 14.84 4.17
N ASP A 64 -1.42 14.79 2.85
CA ASP A 64 -2.66 15.16 2.17
C ASP A 64 -3.61 13.96 2.05
N PHE A 65 -3.07 12.78 1.74
CA PHE A 65 -3.87 11.57 1.49
C PHE A 65 -3.38 10.35 2.26
N MET A 66 -4.33 9.58 2.76
CA MET A 66 -4.09 8.26 3.30
C MET A 66 -4.71 7.21 2.37
N ILE A 67 -3.93 6.22 1.97
CA ILE A 67 -4.41 5.05 1.24
C ILE A 67 -4.39 3.86 2.19
N ILE A 68 -5.48 3.09 2.25
CA ILE A 68 -5.58 1.84 3.01
C ILE A 68 -5.92 0.73 2.03
N ALA A 69 -5.11 -0.33 1.99
CA ALA A 69 -5.30 -1.46 1.11
C ALA A 69 -5.10 -2.79 1.84
N THR A 70 -5.94 -3.77 1.48
CA THR A 70 -5.94 -5.10 2.09
C THR A 70 -5.14 -6.09 1.24
N GLY A 71 -4.21 -6.82 1.86
CA GLY A 71 -3.54 -7.99 1.30
C GLY A 71 -4.06 -9.28 1.93
N THR A 72 -4.03 -10.38 1.18
CA THR A 72 -4.47 -11.71 1.63
C THR A 72 -3.40 -12.47 2.41
N SER A 73 -2.15 -12.01 2.38
CA SER A 73 -1.02 -12.60 3.12
C SER A 73 0.13 -11.61 3.23
N ASN A 74 1.06 -11.86 4.16
CA ASN A 74 2.24 -11.00 4.40
C ASN A 74 3.15 -10.99 3.17
N ARG A 75 3.17 -12.10 2.42
CA ARG A 75 3.82 -12.16 1.10
C ARG A 75 3.20 -11.20 0.09
N GLN A 76 1.87 -11.13 0.01
CA GLN A 76 1.20 -10.18 -0.87
C GLN A 76 1.42 -8.74 -0.42
N ILE A 77 1.43 -8.48 0.89
CA ILE A 77 1.75 -7.15 1.45
C ILE A 77 3.18 -6.73 1.04
N GLY A 78 4.16 -7.63 1.12
CA GLY A 78 5.51 -7.38 0.61
C GLY A 78 5.52 -7.04 -0.89
N ALA A 79 4.77 -7.80 -1.70
CA ALA A 79 4.65 -7.53 -3.13
C ALA A 79 3.95 -6.18 -3.43
N MET A 80 2.95 -5.80 -2.63
CA MET A 80 2.29 -4.48 -2.70
C MET A 80 3.28 -3.36 -2.41
N LEU A 81 4.05 -3.48 -1.32
CA LEU A 81 5.08 -2.50 -0.97
C LEU A 81 6.10 -2.35 -2.09
N ASP A 82 6.65 -3.47 -2.57
CA ASP A 82 7.65 -3.47 -3.64
C ASP A 82 7.10 -2.82 -4.92
N LYS A 83 5.88 -3.17 -5.31
CA LYS A 83 5.25 -2.64 -6.53
C LYS A 83 4.99 -1.14 -6.46
N VAL A 84 4.45 -0.64 -5.34
CA VAL A 84 4.24 0.81 -5.15
C VAL A 84 5.58 1.53 -5.16
N ARG A 85 6.57 1.02 -4.42
CA ARG A 85 7.93 1.58 -4.36
C ARG A 85 8.57 1.68 -5.74
N GLU A 86 8.48 0.62 -6.54
CA GLU A 86 9.00 0.59 -7.91
C GLU A 86 8.31 1.61 -8.82
N ALA A 87 6.97 1.71 -8.74
CA ALA A 87 6.18 2.62 -9.56
C ALA A 87 6.53 4.09 -9.29
N VAL A 88 6.61 4.49 -8.02
CA VAL A 88 6.92 5.88 -7.67
C VAL A 88 8.39 6.23 -7.92
N LYS A 89 9.31 5.26 -7.71
CA LYS A 89 10.73 5.44 -8.01
C LYS A 89 11.00 5.63 -9.51
N ALA A 90 10.24 4.96 -10.38
CA ALA A 90 10.34 5.15 -11.83
C ALA A 90 10.02 6.58 -12.28
N LEU A 91 9.31 7.34 -11.42
CA LEU A 91 8.91 8.73 -11.65
C LEU A 91 9.77 9.72 -10.85
N GLY A 92 10.86 9.27 -10.26
CA GLY A 92 11.79 10.12 -9.50
C GLY A 92 11.38 10.40 -8.06
N VAL A 93 10.29 9.82 -7.57
CA VAL A 93 9.84 9.96 -6.18
C VAL A 93 10.60 8.98 -5.31
N LYS A 94 11.19 9.48 -4.23
CA LYS A 94 11.87 8.65 -3.23
C LYS A 94 11.00 8.65 -1.96
N PRO A 95 10.44 7.49 -1.57
CA PRO A 95 9.74 7.37 -0.30
C PRO A 95 10.60 7.86 0.87
N LEU A 96 9.99 8.54 1.83
CA LEU A 96 10.64 9.05 3.03
C LEU A 96 11.03 7.90 3.97
N GLY A 97 10.15 6.91 4.10
CA GLY A 97 10.34 5.80 5.01
C GLY A 97 9.40 4.63 4.71
N GLU A 98 9.78 3.47 5.25
CA GLU A 98 9.01 2.24 5.21
C GLU A 98 9.04 1.60 6.60
N GLU A 99 7.88 1.33 7.17
CA GLU A 99 7.74 0.72 8.51
C GLU A 99 7.04 -0.64 8.42
N GLY A 100 7.33 -1.52 9.37
CA GLY A 100 6.68 -2.83 9.48
C GLY A 100 7.15 -3.86 8.44
N LYS A 101 8.41 -3.85 8.00
CA LYS A 101 8.93 -4.85 7.03
C LYS A 101 8.97 -6.28 7.60
N GLY A 102 8.94 -7.26 6.69
CA GLY A 102 9.11 -8.69 7.01
C GLY A 102 7.76 -9.43 7.01
N ASP A 103 7.61 -10.41 7.90
CA ASP A 103 6.35 -11.12 8.14
C ASP A 103 5.36 -10.27 8.97
N SER A 104 5.29 -8.96 8.74
CA SER A 104 4.32 -8.08 9.40
C SER A 104 2.96 -8.15 8.71
N ASP A 105 1.91 -8.12 9.51
CA ASP A 105 0.54 -8.03 9.06
C ASP A 105 0.15 -6.58 8.66
N TRP A 106 1.04 -5.61 8.90
CA TRP A 106 0.87 -4.21 8.55
C TRP A 106 2.20 -3.57 8.14
N VAL A 107 2.21 -3.01 6.94
CA VAL A 107 3.30 -2.21 6.38
C VAL A 107 2.80 -0.79 6.10
N LEU A 108 3.67 0.19 6.33
CA LEU A 108 3.46 1.58 5.95
C LEU A 108 4.55 2.03 4.97
N LEU A 109 4.14 2.78 3.94
CA LEU A 109 5.04 3.48 3.02
C LEU A 109 4.71 4.98 3.06
N ASP A 110 5.69 5.78 3.43
CA ASP A 110 5.57 7.25 3.54
C ASP A 110 6.17 7.93 2.31
N MET A 111 5.38 8.78 1.65
CA MET A 111 5.78 9.56 0.47
C MET A 111 5.44 11.06 0.66
N ASP A 112 5.50 11.55 1.90
CA ASP A 112 5.21 12.94 2.29
C ASP A 112 3.72 13.30 2.13
N ASP A 113 3.29 13.67 0.92
CA ASP A 113 1.90 14.03 0.61
C ASP A 113 0.94 12.83 0.67
N VAL A 114 1.46 11.60 0.57
CA VAL A 114 0.67 10.37 0.55
C VAL A 114 1.29 9.30 1.43
N ILE A 115 0.49 8.72 2.32
CA ILE A 115 0.88 7.55 3.13
C ILE A 115 0.04 6.33 2.73
N VAL A 116 0.70 5.22 2.41
CA VAL A 116 0.06 3.97 2.03
C VAL A 116 0.14 2.96 3.17
N HIS A 117 -1.02 2.55 3.67
CA HIS A 117 -1.21 1.51 4.68
C HIS A 117 -1.61 0.21 3.99
N MET A 118 -0.78 -0.81 4.17
CA MET A 118 -0.96 -2.13 3.54
C MET A 118 -1.10 -3.16 4.65
N MET A 119 -2.28 -3.77 4.76
CA MET A 119 -2.66 -4.54 5.95
C MET A 119 -3.28 -5.87 5.56
N THR A 120 -3.16 -6.90 6.41
CA THR A 120 -4.05 -8.05 6.33
C THR A 120 -5.46 -7.64 6.75
N ALA A 121 -6.47 -8.43 6.36
CA ALA A 121 -7.85 -8.17 6.77
C ALA A 121 -8.02 -8.13 8.31
N SER A 122 -7.32 -9.02 9.03
CA SER A 122 -7.34 -9.06 10.50
C SER A 122 -6.70 -7.80 11.12
N ALA A 123 -5.55 -7.36 10.60
CA ALA A 123 -4.91 -6.14 11.07
C ALA A 123 -5.79 -4.92 10.79
N ARG A 124 -6.33 -4.80 9.57
CA ARG A 124 -7.23 -3.69 9.20
C ARG A 124 -8.45 -3.61 10.11
N GLN A 125 -9.08 -4.76 10.40
CA GLN A 125 -10.21 -4.82 11.34
C GLN A 125 -9.81 -4.44 12.77
N PHE A 126 -8.64 -4.89 13.24
CA PHE A 126 -8.17 -4.60 14.59
C PHE A 126 -7.86 -3.10 14.79
N TYR A 127 -7.22 -2.47 13.81
CA TYR A 127 -6.82 -1.07 13.91
C TYR A 127 -7.91 -0.07 13.48
N ASP A 128 -8.82 -0.47 12.58
CA ASP A 128 -10.00 0.32 12.14
C ASP A 128 -9.66 1.79 11.84
N LEU A 129 -8.62 2.00 11.03
CA LEU A 129 -8.12 3.33 10.70
C LEU A 129 -9.20 4.15 9.96
N GLU A 130 -10.08 3.51 9.20
CA GLU A 130 -11.22 4.15 8.56
C GLU A 130 -12.13 4.86 9.55
N ARG A 131 -12.45 4.22 10.69
CA ARG A 131 -13.26 4.86 11.72
C ARG A 131 -12.57 6.09 12.31
N LEU A 132 -11.25 6.03 12.51
CA LEU A 132 -10.48 7.15 13.04
C LEU A 132 -10.45 8.32 12.04
N TRP A 133 -10.19 8.03 10.77
CA TRP A 133 -9.89 9.05 9.77
C TRP A 133 -11.07 9.46 8.90
N GLN A 134 -12.16 8.71 8.85
CA GLN A 134 -13.41 9.12 8.20
C GLN A 134 -14.44 9.52 9.27
N GLY A 135 -14.62 8.65 10.27
CA GLY A 135 -15.64 8.78 11.32
C GLY A 135 -16.49 7.51 11.39
N ALA A 136 -17.11 7.25 12.54
CA ALA A 136 -17.77 5.97 12.84
C ALA A 136 -18.94 5.58 11.92
N GLU A 137 -19.54 6.52 11.19
CA GLU A 137 -20.64 6.24 10.26
C GLU A 137 -20.13 5.66 8.93
N GLN A 138 -18.97 6.14 8.45
CA GLN A 138 -18.45 5.79 7.13
C GLN A 138 -17.73 4.43 7.13
N SER A 139 -17.19 3.99 8.27
CA SER A 139 -16.53 2.68 8.42
C SER A 139 -17.49 1.48 8.43
N ARG A 140 -18.75 1.66 8.86
CA ARG A 140 -19.78 0.60 8.88
C ARG A 140 -20.17 0.13 7.48
N SER A 141 -20.14 1.02 6.50
CA SER A 141 -20.43 0.72 5.10
C SER A 141 -19.38 -0.18 4.45
N ALA A 142 -18.11 -0.07 4.87
CA ALA A 142 -17.01 -0.90 4.36
C ALA A 142 -16.94 -2.28 5.05
N SER A 143 -17.31 -2.36 6.33
CA SER A 143 -17.29 -3.59 7.12
C SER A 143 -18.48 -4.53 6.84
N ALA A 144 -19.62 -4.00 6.41
CA ALA A 144 -20.81 -4.80 6.06
C ALA A 144 -20.60 -5.74 4.86
N ALA A 145 -19.62 -5.47 3.98
CA ALA A 145 -19.32 -6.33 2.82
C ALA A 145 -18.48 -7.58 3.16
N HIS A 146 -17.84 -7.63 4.33
CA HIS A 146 -16.93 -8.71 4.74
C HIS A 146 -17.50 -9.67 5.81
N HIS A 147 -18.71 -9.40 6.30
CA HIS A 147 -19.37 -10.23 7.31
C HIS A 147 -20.44 -11.12 6.66
N SER A 148 -20.06 -12.33 6.24
CA SER A 148 -21.00 -13.45 6.37
C SER A 148 -20.74 -14.10 7.74
N PRO A 149 -21.66 -13.97 8.71
CA PRO A 149 -21.48 -14.51 10.06
C PRO A 149 -21.58 -16.05 10.14
N GLU A 150 -21.66 -16.77 9.02
CA GLU A 150 -21.97 -18.20 9.05
C GLU A 150 -20.82 -19.14 9.43
N ASN A 151 -19.57 -18.69 9.58
CA ASN A 151 -18.44 -19.61 9.82
C ASN A 151 -17.78 -19.54 11.20
N THR A 152 -18.28 -18.74 12.14
CA THR A 152 -17.65 -18.63 13.48
C THR A 152 -18.21 -19.64 14.50
N HIS A 153 -19.34 -20.29 14.21
CA HIS A 153 -19.99 -21.20 15.19
C HIS A 153 -19.50 -22.65 15.12
N GLU A 154 -19.07 -23.16 13.96
CA GLU A 154 -18.69 -24.56 13.82
C GLU A 154 -17.35 -24.91 14.46
N HIS A 155 -16.39 -23.97 14.47
CA HIS A 155 -15.06 -24.22 15.02
C HIS A 155 -15.06 -24.34 16.55
N PHE A 156 -15.99 -23.65 17.23
CA PHE A 156 -16.12 -23.68 18.69
C PHE A 156 -16.84 -24.94 19.19
N ILE A 157 -17.82 -25.45 18.43
CA ILE A 157 -18.56 -26.66 18.79
C ILE A 157 -17.69 -27.92 18.64
N LYS A 158 -16.75 -27.94 17.70
CA LYS A 158 -15.91 -29.12 17.42
C LYS A 158 -14.83 -29.38 18.48
N LEU A 159 -14.41 -28.34 19.21
CA LEU A 159 -13.37 -28.47 20.26
C LEU A 159 -13.90 -28.99 21.60
N ASN A 160 -15.21 -28.87 21.87
CA ASN A 160 -15.81 -29.28 23.14
C ASN A 160 -16.51 -30.65 23.09
N LYS A 161 -16.42 -31.38 21.97
CA LYS A 161 -17.10 -32.68 21.81
C LYS A 161 -16.23 -33.91 22.12
N ASP A 162 -14.95 -33.71 22.43
CA ASP A 162 -13.98 -34.77 22.74
C ASP A 162 -13.62 -34.82 24.25
N GLN A 163 -14.48 -34.27 25.12
CA GLN A 163 -14.25 -34.20 26.58
C GLN A 163 -15.35 -34.88 27.42
N GLU A 164 -16.27 -35.65 26.82
CA GLU A 164 -17.22 -36.53 27.55
C GLU A 164 -17.21 -37.95 27.00
#